data_AF-A0A450UCP9-F1
#
_entry.id   AF-A0A450UCP9-F1
#
_cell.length_a   1.000
_cell.length_b   1.000
_cell.length_c   1.000
_cell.angle_alpha   90.00
_cell.angle_beta   90.00
_cell.angle_gamma   90.00
#
_symmetry.space_group_name_H-M   'P 1'
#
loop_
_entity.id
_entity.type
_entity.pdbx_description
1 polymer ?
#
loop_
_entity_poly.entity_id
_entity_poly.type
_entity_poly.pdbx_seq_one_letter_code
_entity_poly.pdbx_strand_id
1 'polypeptide(L)' 'MTEVLQNKDYIGKAVLYMAMELSNAEWKLDFSDGNKERIVRMDAGEQGELRKQISLAKEKLHLPGDCQVVSC' A
#
# COMPACT_ATOMS: atom_id res chain seq x y z
N MET A 1 -18.88 -21.74 25.13
CA MET A 1 -19.03 -20.46 24.42
C MET A 1 -18.15 -20.53 23.22
N THR A 2 -18.75 -20.47 22.03
CA THR A 2 -18.08 -20.74 20.76
C THR A 2 -17.61 -19.40 20.20
N GLU A 3 -16.30 -19.17 20.19
CA GLU A 3 -15.71 -18.03 19.46
C GLU A 3 -15.85 -18.31 17.97
N VAL A 4 -16.84 -17.68 17.35
CA VAL A 4 -17.00 -17.67 15.90
C VAL A 4 -15.99 -16.66 15.37
N LEU A 5 -14.79 -17.14 15.04
CA LEU A 5 -13.90 -16.45 14.10
C LEU A 5 -14.71 -16.22 12.82
N GLN A 6 -15.21 -15.01 12.66
CA GLN A 6 -15.83 -14.56 11.42
C GLN A 6 -14.72 -14.56 10.36
N ASN A 7 -14.53 -15.72 9.72
CA ASN A 7 -13.86 -15.82 8.45
C ASN A 7 -14.74 -15.06 7.45
N LYS A 8 -14.50 -13.75 7.39
CA LYS A 8 -14.99 -12.92 6.31
C LYS A 8 -14.12 -13.28 5.12
N ASP A 9 -14.58 -14.27 4.37
CA ASP A 9 -14.29 -14.41 2.95
C ASP A 9 -14.80 -13.14 2.23
N TYR A 10 -14.21 -11.98 2.52
CA TYR A 10 -14.06 -10.98 1.50
C TYR A 10 -13.21 -11.70 0.46
N ILE A 11 -13.83 -12.12 -0.64
CA ILE A 11 -13.14 -12.19 -1.93
C ILE A 11 -12.82 -10.71 -2.27
N GLY A 12 -11.97 -10.12 -1.44
CA GLY A 12 -11.64 -8.73 -1.40
C GLY A 12 -10.83 -8.51 -2.64
N LYS A 13 -11.27 -7.60 -3.49
CA LYS A 13 -10.41 -7.10 -4.55
C LYS A 13 -9.06 -6.78 -3.91
N ALA A 14 -7.97 -7.22 -4.55
CA ALA A 14 -6.63 -6.91 -4.09
C ALA A 14 -6.54 -5.42 -3.73
N VAL A 15 -6.03 -5.12 -2.53
CA VAL A 15 -5.88 -3.74 -2.03
C VAL A 15 -4.39 -3.51 -1.77
N LEU A 16 -3.90 -2.35 -2.19
CA LEU A 16 -2.61 -1.83 -1.78
C LEU A 16 -2.82 -0.88 -0.60
N TYR A 17 -2.42 -1.29 0.59
CA TYR A 17 -2.34 -0.40 1.75
C TYR A 17 -1.10 0.48 1.63
N MET A 18 -1.25 1.73 2.04
CA MET A 18 -0.18 2.71 1.99
C MET A 18 -0.15 3.50 3.30
N ALA A 19 1.02 3.70 3.87
CA ALA A 19 1.26 4.67 4.94
C ALA A 19 2.33 5.67 4.50
N MET A 20 2.18 6.92 4.94
CA MET A 20 3.08 8.00 4.57
C MET A 20 3.60 8.70 5.81
N GLU A 21 4.92 8.72 5.97
CA GLU A 21 5.60 9.61 6.91
C GLU A 21 6.14 10.80 6.10
N LEU A 22 5.48 11.95 6.25
CA LEU A 22 5.77 13.16 5.49
C LEU A 22 6.71 14.09 6.27
N SER A 23 7.78 14.56 5.61
CA SER A 23 8.58 15.69 6.05
C SER A 23 8.73 16.73 4.92
N ASN A 24 9.37 17.86 5.22
CA ASN A 24 9.62 18.91 4.22
C ASN A 24 10.70 18.56 3.19
N ALA A 25 11.53 17.56 3.47
CA ALA A 25 12.65 17.18 2.60
C ALA A 25 12.47 15.78 2.00
N GLU A 26 12.01 14.82 2.81
CA GLU A 26 11.89 13.42 2.41
C GLU A 26 10.52 12.86 2.86
N TRP A 27 9.88 12.08 2.01
CA TRP A 27 8.72 11.25 2.37
C TRP A 27 9.14 9.79 2.43
N LYS A 28 8.72 9.10 3.48
CA LYS A 28 8.81 7.65 3.57
C LYS A 28 7.43 7.05 3.30
N LEU A 29 7.38 6.18 2.31
CA LEU A 29 6.19 5.48 1.86
C LEU A 29 6.31 4.02 2.26
N ASP A 30 5.33 3.52 3.00
CA ASP A 30 5.19 2.11 3.32
C ASP A 30 4.02 1.54 2.52
N PHE A 31 4.26 0.44 1.81
CA PHE A 31 3.29 -0.24 0.96
C PHE A 31 3.08 -1.67 1.44
N SER A 32 1.83 -2.12 1.54
CA SER A 32 1.53 -3.48 1.96
C SER A 32 0.33 -4.08 1.23
N ASP A 33 0.38 -5.39 0.95
CA ASP A 33 -0.81 -6.17 0.56
C ASP A 33 -1.57 -6.77 1.77
N GLY A 34 -1.10 -6.49 2.99
CA GLY A 34 -1.54 -7.14 4.22
C GLY A 34 -0.67 -8.32 4.66
N ASN A 35 0.21 -8.82 3.78
CA ASN A 35 1.17 -9.90 4.10
C ASN A 35 2.62 -9.47 3.94
N LYS A 36 2.94 -8.78 2.84
CA LYS A 36 4.28 -8.26 2.56
C LYS A 36 4.27 -6.74 2.72
N GLU A 37 5.43 -6.21 3.08
CA GLU A 37 5.67 -4.77 3.18
C GLU A 37 6.79 -4.33 2.23
N ARG A 38 6.72 -3.07 1.82
CA ARG A 38 7.75 -2.41 1.02
C ARG A 38 7.85 -0.96 1.41
N ILE A 39 9.03 -0.58 1.88
CA ILE A 39 9.35 0.79 2.25
C ILE A 39 10.17 1.46 1.14
N VAL A 40 9.81 2.69 0.80
CA VAL A 40 10.53 3.55 -0.14
C VAL A 40 10.69 4.95 0.47
N ARG A 41 11.83 5.59 0.21
CA ARG A 41 12.06 7.00 0.52
C ARG A 41 12.18 7.79 -0.79
N MET A 42 11.61 8.98 -0.81
CA MET A 42 11.69 9.88 -1.96
C MET A 42 11.69 11.34 -1.50
N ASP A 43 12.11 12.25 -2.39
CA ASP A 43 12.05 13.68 -2.13
C ASP A 43 10.60 14.15 -1.91
N ALA A 44 10.44 15.09 -0.97
CA ALA A 44 9.16 15.68 -0.67
C ALA A 44 8.60 16.48 -1.86
N GLY A 45 7.29 16.40 -2.09
CA GLY A 45 6.59 17.19 -3.11
C GLY A 45 6.59 16.58 -4.51
N GLU A 46 7.39 15.54 -4.77
CA GLU A 46 7.49 14.89 -6.07
C GLU A 46 6.30 13.96 -6.36
N GLN A 47 5.17 14.55 -6.75
CA GLN A 47 3.93 13.82 -7.06
C GLN A 47 4.10 12.81 -8.20
N GLY A 48 4.98 13.11 -9.17
CA GLY A 48 5.28 12.19 -10.27
C GLY A 48 5.99 10.93 -9.78
N GLU A 49 6.91 11.08 -8.84
CA GLU A 49 7.63 9.96 -8.23
C GLU A 49 6.70 9.13 -7.34
N LEU A 50 5.81 9.78 -6.57
CA LEU A 50 4.78 9.10 -5.78
C LEU A 50 3.96 8.11 -6.61
N ARG A 51 3.45 8.56 -7.76
CA ARG A 51 2.63 7.73 -8.67
C ARG A 51 3.41 6.57 -9.27
N LYS A 52 4.70 6.78 -9.57
CA LYS A 52 5.59 5.70 -10.04
C LYS A 52 5.82 4.67 -8.94
N GLN A 53 6.10 5.11 -7.71
CA GLN A 53 6.32 4.21 -6.58
C GLN A 53 5.07 3.40 -6.25
N ILE A 54 3.88 3.99 -6.32
CA ILE A 54 2.61 3.26 -6.20
C ILE A 54 2.50 2.17 -7.28
N SER A 55 2.78 2.51 -8.54
CA SER A 55 2.69 1.55 -9.65
C SER A 55 3.70 0.41 -9.52
N LEU A 56 4.93 0.73 -9.11
CA LEU A 56 5.98 -0.25 -8.82
C LEU A 56 5.61 -1.14 -7.63
N ALA A 57 5.00 -0.58 -6.58
CA ALA A 57 4.54 -1.36 -5.44
C ALA A 57 3.49 -2.40 -5.87
N LYS A 58 2.54 -2.02 -6.73
CA LYS A 58 1.56 -2.97 -7.31
C LYS A 58 2.25 -4.11 -8.05
N GLU A 59 3.21 -3.80 -8.93
CA GLU A 59 3.96 -4.82 -9.68
C GLU A 59 4.75 -5.76 -8.75
N LYS A 60 5.51 -5.20 -7.80
CA LYS A 60 6.39 -5.96 -6.89
C LYS A 60 5.62 -6.81 -5.89
N LEU A 61 4.42 -6.37 -5.49
CA LEU A 61 3.52 -7.12 -4.63
C LEU A 61 2.58 -8.04 -5.42
N HIS A 62 2.74 -8.12 -6.75
CA HIS A 62 1.92 -8.94 -7.65
C HIS A 62 0.42 -8.62 -7.57
N LEU A 63 0.09 -7.34 -7.35
CA LEU A 63 -1.28 -6.85 -7.31
C LEU A 63 -1.74 -6.42 -8.72
N PRO A 64 -3.04 -6.52 -9.03
CA PRO A 64 -3.61 -5.97 -10.26
C PRO A 64 -3.33 -4.46 -10.39
N GLY A 65 -3.04 -3.98 -11.60
CA GLY A 65 -2.78 -2.56 -11.84
C GLY A 65 -3.96 -1.65 -11.44
N ASP A 66 -5.19 -2.15 -11.57
CA ASP A 66 -6.45 -1.50 -11.17
C ASP A 66 -6.76 -1.62 -9.67
N CYS A 67 -5.88 -2.25 -8.86
CA CYS A 67 -6.15 -2.44 -7.44
C CYS A 67 -6.36 -1.10 -6.71
N GLN A 68 -7.27 -1.11 -5.74
CA GLN A 68 -7.54 0.05 -4.90
C GLN A 68 -6.32 0.35 -4.03
N VAL A 69 -5.96 1.63 -3.94
CA VAL A 69 -4.95 2.11 -2.98
C VAL A 69 -5.70 2.72 -1.80
N VAL A 70 -5.39 2.26 -0.59
CA VAL A 70 -5.97 2.77 0.66
C VAL A 70 -4.84 3.34 1.51
N SER A 71 -4.93 4.64 1.82
CA SER A 71 -4.05 5.28 2.80
C SER A 71 -4.82 5.51 4.10
N CYS A 72 -4.16 5.25 5.22
CA CYS A 72 -4.56 5.81 6.52
C CYS A 72 -4.12 7.28 6.60
#